data_AF-A0A447THF3-F1
#
_entry.id   AF-A0A447THF3-F1
#
_cell.length_a   1.000
_cell.length_b   1.000
_cell.length_c   1.000
_cell.angle_alpha   90.00
_cell.angle_beta   90.00
_cell.angle_gamma   90.00
#
_symmetry.space_group_name_H-M   'P 1'
#
loop_
_entity.id
_entity.type
_entity.pdbx_description
1 polymer ?
#
loop_
_entity_poly.entity_id
_entity_poly.type
_entity_poly.pdbx_seq_one_letter_code
_entity_poly.pdbx_strand_id
1 'polypeptide(L)'
;MDKSLLIYYPWPYYFFFNRERGAELAKRVEEGLRLMLKDGSYDRFFQQHYGASIRRADLDGRTLIRLDNPMLPKKTPLDDARLWYQPASRAR
;
A
#
# COMPACT_ATOMS: atom_id res chain seq x y z
N MET A 1 -12.23 -5.15 22.04
CA MET A 1 -11.94 -5.66 20.68
C MET A 1 -10.96 -6.80 20.81
N ASP A 2 -11.24 -7.92 20.16
CA ASP A 2 -10.34 -9.06 20.13
C ASP A 2 -9.03 -8.68 19.42
N LYS A 3 -7.89 -8.84 20.10
CA LYS A 3 -6.55 -8.53 19.56
C LYS A 3 -6.05 -9.62 18.60
N SER A 4 -6.78 -10.74 18.49
CA SER A 4 -6.41 -11.88 17.66
C SER A 4 -6.72 -11.71 16.17
N LEU A 5 -7.53 -10.71 15.79
CA LEU A 5 -7.98 -10.53 14.40
C LEU A 5 -7.28 -9.34 13.73
N LEU A 6 -6.94 -9.53 12.45
CA LEU A 6 -6.49 -8.50 11.53
C LEU A 6 -7.45 -8.46 10.33
N ILE A 7 -8.12 -7.33 10.12
CA ILE A 7 -8.91 -7.10 8.93
C ILE A 7 -8.05 -6.32 7.94
N TYR A 8 -7.87 -6.85 6.74
CA TYR A 8 -7.14 -6.19 5.66
C TYR A 8 -8.04 -6.04 4.43
N TYR A 9 -8.06 -4.85 3.86
CA TYR A 9 -8.68 -4.60 2.55
C TYR A 9 -7.78 -3.64 1.76
N PRO A 10 -7.62 -3.85 0.43
CA PRO A 10 -6.84 -2.94 -0.40
C PRO A 10 -7.49 -1.55 -0.46
N TRP A 11 -6.75 -0.54 -0.01
CA TRP A 11 -7.15 0.87 -0.10
C TRP A 11 -5.98 1.70 -0.64
N PRO A 12 -5.98 2.03 -1.95
CA PRO A 12 -4.88 2.74 -2.57
C PRO A 12 -4.86 4.22 -2.19
N TYR A 13 -3.66 4.80 -2.25
CA TYR A 13 -3.50 6.25 -2.31
C TYR A 13 -3.29 6.66 -3.77
N TYR A 14 -4.08 7.63 -4.23
CA TYR A 14 -3.95 8.21 -5.57
C TYR A 14 -3.44 9.65 -5.48
N PHE A 15 -2.49 9.98 -6.33
CA PHE A 15 -2.09 11.37 -6.58
C PHE A 15 -2.94 11.92 -7.72
N PHE A 16 -3.63 13.03 -7.46
CA PHE A 16 -4.45 13.72 -8.45
C PHE A 16 -3.76 15.00 -8.90
N PHE A 17 -3.77 15.24 -10.20
CA PHE A 17 -3.15 16.41 -10.83
C PHE A 17 -4.18 17.18 -11.63
N ASN A 18 -3.88 18.45 -11.91
CA ASN A 18 -4.73 19.26 -12.78
C ASN A 18 -4.82 18.62 -14.17
N ARG A 19 -6.04 18.56 -14.72
CA ARG A 19 -6.33 17.87 -15.98
C ARG A 19 -5.64 18.50 -17.20
N GLU A 20 -5.53 19.83 -17.26
CA GLU A 20 -5.03 20.55 -18.43
C GLU A 20 -3.53 20.83 -18.34
N ARG A 21 -3.04 21.16 -17.15
CA ARG A 21 -1.68 21.65 -16.92
C ARG A 21 -0.81 20.68 -16.11
N GLY A 22 -1.40 19.62 -15.56
CA GLY A 22 -0.72 18.72 -14.63
C GLY A 22 -0.08 17.50 -15.28
N ALA A 23 -0.21 17.30 -16.59
CA ALA A 23 0.24 16.08 -17.26
C ALA A 23 1.75 15.81 -17.10
N GLU A 24 2.59 16.85 -17.27
CA GLU A 24 4.04 16.72 -17.10
C GLU A 24 4.41 16.40 -15.66
N LEU A 25 3.79 17.08 -14.69
CA LEU A 25 4.04 16.84 -13.27
C LEU A 25 3.59 15.43 -12.86
N ALA A 26 2.43 14.98 -13.33
CA ALA A 26 1.92 13.64 -13.07
C ALA A 26 2.91 12.58 -13.56
N LYS A 27 3.41 12.73 -14.79
CA LYS A 27 4.42 11.83 -15.36
C LYS A 27 5.70 11.80 -14.53
N ARG A 28 6.23 12.98 -14.15
CA ARG A 28 7.45 13.06 -13.34
C ARG A 28 7.30 12.42 -11.96
N VAL A 29 6.13 12.61 -11.31
CA VAL A 29 5.83 11.98 -10.02
C VAL A 29 5.71 10.47 -10.16
N GLU A 30 5.01 9.99 -11.19
CA GLU A 30 4.89 8.55 -11.45
C GLU A 30 6.26 7.92 -11.69
N GLU A 31 7.08 8.49 -12.57
CA GLU A 31 8.43 8.00 -12.87
C GLU A 31 9.29 7.95 -11.60
N GLY A 32 9.28 9.02 -10.79
CA GLY A 32 10.01 9.07 -9.52
C GLY A 32 9.57 7.96 -8.56
N LEU A 33 8.27 7.79 -8.35
CA LEU A 33 7.75 6.73 -7.47
C LEU A 33 8.09 5.33 -7.99
N ARG A 34 8.01 5.11 -9.30
CA ARG A 34 8.38 3.82 -9.91
C ARG A 34 9.88 3.52 -9.77
N LEU A 35 10.74 4.53 -9.86
CA LEU A 35 12.18 4.39 -9.57
C LEU A 35 12.41 4.05 -8.10
N MET A 36 11.72 4.73 -7.19
CA MET A 36 11.84 4.46 -5.75
C MET A 36 11.39 3.04 -5.37
N LEU A 37 10.36 2.52 -6.04
CA LEU A 37 9.94 1.12 -5.90
C LEU A 37 10.98 0.15 -6.47
N LYS A 38 11.64 0.51 -7.58
CA LYS A 38 12.65 -0.33 -8.23
C LYS A 38 13.95 -0.43 -7.42
N ASP A 39 14.40 0.66 -6.80
CA ASP A 39 15.64 0.71 -6.02
C ASP A 39 15.44 0.50 -4.49
N GLY A 40 14.19 0.23 -4.08
CA GLY A 40 13.78 -0.02 -2.70
C GLY A 40 13.85 1.21 -1.78
N SER A 41 14.12 2.40 -2.30
CA SER A 41 14.09 3.63 -1.48
C SER A 41 12.69 3.95 -0.96
N TYR A 42 11.64 3.55 -1.68
CA TYR A 42 10.27 3.65 -1.18
C TYR A 42 10.08 2.82 0.10
N ASP A 43 10.53 1.56 0.11
CA ASP A 43 10.39 0.70 1.28
C ASP A 43 11.16 1.24 2.48
N ARG A 44 12.37 1.76 2.26
CA ARG A 44 13.16 2.42 3.32
C ARG A 44 12.43 3.63 3.89
N PHE A 45 11.91 4.49 3.02
CA PHE A 45 11.11 5.66 3.42
C PHE A 45 9.86 5.24 4.19
N PHE A 46 9.10 4.27 3.67
CA PHE A 46 7.90 3.75 4.31
C PHE A 46 8.20 3.18 5.70
N GLN A 47 9.25 2.37 5.84
CA GLN A 47 9.65 1.78 7.11
C GLN A 47 10.15 2.83 8.12
N GLN A 48 10.84 3.87 7.65
CA GLN A 48 11.28 4.98 8.49
C GLN A 48 10.08 5.70 9.15
N HIS A 49 8.99 5.89 8.41
CA HIS A 49 7.82 6.62 8.89
C HIS A 49 6.77 5.75 9.60
N TYR A 50 6.53 4.52 9.10
CA TYR A 50 5.42 3.68 9.56
C TYR A 50 5.86 2.39 10.26
N GLY A 51 7.12 1.98 10.12
CA GLY A 51 7.61 0.69 10.62
C GLY A 51 7.47 0.52 12.14
N ALA A 52 7.67 1.59 12.92
CA ALA A 52 7.49 1.54 14.38
C ALA A 52 6.03 1.28 14.78
N SER A 53 5.07 1.92 14.11
CA SER A 53 3.64 1.73 14.33
C SER A 53 3.18 0.33 13.92
N ILE A 54 3.70 -0.17 12.79
CA ILE A 54 3.43 -1.53 12.30
C ILE A 54 3.95 -2.58 13.30
N ARG A 55 5.20 -2.46 13.77
CA ARG A 55 5.75 -3.39 14.77
C ARG A 55 4.96 -3.39 16.07
N ARG A 56 4.53 -2.21 16.54
CA ARG A 56 3.68 -2.09 17.73
C ARG A 56 2.31 -2.75 17.55
N ALA A 57 1.81 -2.82 16.32
CA ALA A 57 0.52 -3.42 16.04
C ALA A 57 0.53 -4.96 16.15
N ASP A 58 1.70 -5.60 16.15
CA ASP A 58 1.86 -7.07 16.27
C ASP A 58 0.92 -7.81 15.31
N LEU A 59 1.10 -7.56 14.01
CA LEU A 59 0.20 -8.07 12.97
C LEU A 59 0.39 -9.57 12.74
N ASP A 60 1.61 -10.07 12.90
CA ASP A 60 2.00 -11.46 12.64
C ASP A 60 1.30 -12.45 13.59
N GLY A 61 0.96 -12.00 14.81
CA GLY A 61 0.24 -12.79 15.82
C GLY A 61 -1.27 -12.90 15.56
N ARG A 62 -1.80 -12.30 14.49
CA ARG A 62 -3.23 -12.18 14.24
C ARG A 62 -3.71 -13.04 13.09
N THR A 63 -4.94 -13.52 13.19
CA THR A 63 -5.67 -14.17 12.10
C THR A 63 -6.13 -13.12 11.10
N LEU A 64 -5.67 -13.23 9.86
CA LEU A 64 -6.02 -12.31 8.79
C LEU A 64 -7.37 -12.67 8.16
N ILE A 65 -8.26 -11.68 8.12
CA ILE A 65 -9.48 -11.68 7.34
C ILE A 65 -9.29 -10.67 6.22
N ARG A 66 -9.17 -11.16 4.99
CA ARG A 66 -9.04 -10.32 3.80
C ARG A 66 -10.43 -10.00 3.26
N LEU A 67 -10.73 -8.72 3.10
CA LEU A 67 -11.97 -8.25 2.49
C LEU A 67 -11.68 -7.69 1.11
N ASP A 68 -12.55 -8.01 0.16
CA ASP A 68 -12.56 -7.35 -1.14
C ASP A 68 -13.09 -5.92 -0.98
N ASN A 69 -12.54 -5.00 -1.77
CA ASN A 69 -13.02 -3.63 -1.81
C ASN A 69 -13.83 -3.41 -3.11
N PRO A 70 -15.17 -3.54 -3.08
CA PRO A 70 -16.01 -3.42 -4.28
C PRO A 70 -16.05 -2.00 -4.84
N MET A 71 -15.52 -1.00 -4.11
CA MET A 71 -15.45 0.39 -4.56
C MET A 71 -14.25 0.68 -5.45
N LEU A 72 -13.33 -0.27 -5.61
CA LEU A 72 -12.16 -0.07 -6.45
C LEU A 72 -12.52 -0.10 -7.94
N PRO A 73 -12.03 0.86 -8.74
CA PRO A 73 -12.13 0.77 -10.19
C PRO A 73 -11.53 -0.54 -10.71
N LYS A 74 -12.12 -1.10 -11.77
CA LYS A 74 -11.59 -2.32 -12.43
C LYS A 74 -10.14 -2.21 -12.91
N LYS A 75 -9.63 -0.98 -13.09
CA LYS A 75 -8.27 -0.70 -13.54
C LYS A 75 -7.26 -0.60 -12.38
N THR A 76 -7.69 -0.77 -11.13
CA THR A 76 -6.77 -0.75 -9.98
C THR A 76 -5.84 -1.96 -10.06
N PRO A 77 -4.51 -1.78 -10.07
CA PRO A 77 -3.53 -2.84 -10.26
C PRO A 77 -3.34 -3.67 -8.98
N LEU A 78 -4.34 -4.48 -8.63
CA LEU A 78 -4.31 -5.35 -7.44
C LEU A 78 -3.27 -6.49 -7.56
N ASP A 79 -2.82 -6.78 -8.78
CA ASP A 79 -1.82 -7.79 -9.14
C ASP A 79 -0.37 -7.30 -8.97
N ASP A 80 -0.11 -5.98 -9.01
CA ASP A 80 1.22 -5.43 -8.75
C ASP A 80 1.48 -5.34 -7.24
N ALA A 81 1.99 -6.44 -6.67
CA ALA A 81 2.31 -6.56 -5.25
C ALA A 81 3.19 -5.43 -4.69
N ARG A 82 4.01 -4.77 -5.52
CA ARG A 82 4.89 -3.66 -5.09
C ARG A 82 4.11 -2.41 -4.69
N LEU A 83 2.85 -2.29 -5.11
CA LEU A 83 1.99 -1.15 -4.81
C LEU A 83 1.20 -1.31 -3.50
N TRP A 84 1.31 -2.47 -2.85
CA TRP A 84 0.47 -2.83 -1.71
C TRP A 84 1.30 -3.27 -0.53
N TYR A 85 1.04 -2.67 0.63
CA TYR A 85 1.53 -3.22 1.88
C TYR A 85 0.88 -4.59 2.12
N GLN A 86 1.71 -5.60 2.36
CA GLN A 86 1.28 -6.95 2.70
C GLN A 86 1.55 -7.19 4.17
N PRO A 87 0.52 -7.23 5.03
CA PRO A 87 0.73 -7.67 6.40
C PRO A 87 1.15 -9.15 6.37
N ALA A 88 2.28 -9.47 6.96
CA ALA A 88 2.62 -10.85 7.20
C ALA A 88 1.61 -11.40 8.20
N SER A 89 0.88 -12.44 7.82
CA SER A 89 0.04 -13.21 8.71
C SER A 89 0.06 -14.64 8.23
N ARG A 90 0.18 -15.61 9.14
CA ARG A 90 0.05 -17.02 8.78
C ARG A 90 -1.31 -17.25 8.11
N ALA A 91 -1.30 -17.54 6.80
CA ALA A 91 -2.38 -18.29 6.19
C ALA A 91 -2.35 -19.69 6.82
N ARG A 92 -3.41 -20.06 7.54
CA ARG A 92 -3.66 -21.47 7.91
C ARG A 92 -4.37 -22.16 6.77
#